data_AF-A0A0P7WK84-F1
#
_entry.id   AF-A0A0P7WK84-F1
#
_cell.length_a   1.000
_cell.length_b   1.000
_cell.length_c   1.000
_cell.angle_alpha   90.00
_cell.angle_beta   90.00
_cell.angle_gamma   90.00
#
_symmetry.space_group_name_H-M   'P 1'
#
loop_
_entity.id
_entity.type
_entity.pdbx_description
1 polymer ?
#
loop_
_entity_poly.entity_id
_entity_poly.type
_entity_poly.pdbx_seq_one_letter_code
_entity_poly.pdbx_strand_id
1 'polypeptide(L)'
;MHDVLTMVSALRRPRLLVRTARTGLGDYSRVRHLPRLLKTDKPLGPAAALIALLQREAEANEQRLAGAAEYSIALHVDLLIAIMAEADTLRAATRDRPIAVVS
;
A
#
# COMPACT_ATOMS: atom_id res chain seq x y z
N MET A 1 -14.83 -12.17 6.49
CA MET A 1 -13.59 -11.41 6.79
C MET A 1 -13.01 -10.99 5.46
N HIS A 2 -12.89 -9.69 5.15
CA HIS A 2 -12.34 -9.26 3.87
C HIS A 2 -10.83 -9.50 3.87
N ASP A 3 -10.36 -10.28 2.89
CA ASP A 3 -8.93 -10.40 2.62
C ASP A 3 -8.34 -9.01 2.29
N VAL A 4 -7.12 -8.73 2.75
CA VAL A 4 -6.45 -7.44 2.57
C VAL A 4 -6.30 -7.09 1.08
N LEU A 5 -6.12 -8.10 0.22
CA LEU A 5 -6.08 -7.90 -1.24
C LEU A 5 -7.44 -7.46 -1.82
N THR A 6 -8.54 -7.91 -1.22
CA THR A 6 -9.89 -7.44 -1.56
C THR A 6 -10.06 -5.97 -1.17
N MET A 7 -9.54 -5.56 -0.01
CA MET A 7 -9.56 -4.14 0.41
C MET A 7 -8.79 -3.24 -0.57
N VAL A 8 -7.60 -3.66 -0.99
CA VAL A 8 -6.81 -2.94 -2.01
C VAL A 8 -7.58 -2.79 -3.32
N SER A 9 -8.26 -3.86 -3.77
CA SER A 9 -9.04 -3.86 -5.01
C SER A 9 -10.31 -3.01 -4.94
N ALA A 10 -10.83 -2.79 -3.73
CA ALA A 10 -11.98 -1.93 -3.48
C ALA A 10 -11.63 -0.43 -3.48
N LEU A 11 -10.35 -0.06 -3.42
CA LEU A 11 -9.93 1.35 -3.48
C LEU A 11 -10.46 2.02 -4.76
N ARG A 12 -11.02 3.23 -4.59
CA ARG A 12 -11.49 4.08 -5.69
C ARG A 12 -10.78 5.42 -5.58
N ARG A 13 -9.84 5.67 -6.49
CA ARG A 13 -8.99 6.88 -6.48
C ARG A 13 -9.02 7.58 -7.83
N PRO A 14 -8.82 8.92 -7.87
CA PRO A 14 -8.66 9.66 -9.10
C PRO A 14 -7.61 9.02 -10.02
N ARG A 15 -7.94 8.90 -11.32
CA ARG A 15 -7.07 8.23 -12.31
C ARG A 15 -5.67 8.82 -12.37
N LEU A 16 -5.53 10.12 -12.10
CA LEU A 16 -4.25 10.82 -12.07
C LEU A 16 -3.34 10.24 -10.98
N LEU A 17 -3.82 10.14 -9.74
CA LEU A 17 -3.03 9.59 -8.62
C LEU A 17 -2.57 8.16 -8.90
N VAL A 18 -3.49 7.33 -9.41
CA VAL A 18 -3.20 5.93 -9.75
C VAL A 18 -2.16 5.83 -10.86
N ARG A 19 -2.25 6.68 -11.89
CA ARG A 19 -1.29 6.69 -13.01
C ARG A 19 0.10 7.13 -12.55
N THR A 20 0.19 8.17 -11.71
CA THR A 20 1.46 8.62 -11.15
C THR A 20 2.08 7.53 -10.29
N ALA A 21 1.30 6.92 -9.40
CA ALA A 21 1.77 5.83 -8.55
C ALA A 21 2.30 4.64 -9.37
N ARG A 22 1.61 4.22 -10.43
CA ARG A 22 2.10 3.15 -11.31
C ARG A 22 3.46 3.44 -11.93
N THR A 23 3.75 4.71 -12.24
CA THR A 23 5.03 5.10 -12.84
C THR A 23 6.16 5.01 -11.81
N GLY A 24 5.89 5.30 -10.54
CA GLY A 24 6.87 5.23 -9.44
C GLY A 24 7.08 3.83 -8.85
N LEU A 25 6.42 2.79 -9.37
CA LEU A 25 6.58 1.42 -8.85
C LEU A 25 8.01 0.91 -8.92
N GLY A 26 8.75 1.25 -9.98
CA GLY A 26 10.14 0.82 -10.17
C GLY A 26 11.10 1.36 -9.12
N ASP A 27 10.75 2.48 -8.48
CA ASP A 27 11.61 3.16 -7.50
C ASP A 27 11.30 2.74 -6.05
N TYR A 28 10.27 1.92 -5.83
CA TYR A 28 9.86 1.53 -4.49
C TYR A 28 10.88 0.61 -3.82
N SER A 29 11.46 1.07 -2.70
CA SER A 29 12.30 0.26 -1.83
C SER A 29 11.60 0.01 -0.50
N ARG A 30 11.20 -1.23 -0.25
CA ARG A 30 10.55 -1.64 1.02
C ARG A 30 11.36 -1.25 2.25
N VAL A 31 12.68 -1.42 2.21
CA VAL A 31 13.58 -1.13 3.35
C VAL A 31 13.66 0.37 3.65
N ARG A 32 13.57 1.23 2.63
CA ARG A 32 13.72 2.68 2.80
C ARG A 32 12.40 3.41 2.96
N HIS A 33 11.42 3.06 2.14
CA HIS A 33 10.17 3.81 2.02
C HIS A 33 9.14 3.37 3.04
N LEU A 34 9.01 2.06 3.30
CA LEU A 34 7.97 1.55 4.19
C LEU A 34 8.11 2.08 5.63
N PRO A 35 9.30 2.07 6.27
CA PRO A 35 9.45 2.63 7.63
C PRO A 35 9.11 4.11 7.70
N ARG A 36 9.56 4.88 6.69
CA ARG A 36 9.30 6.33 6.57
C ARG A 36 7.82 6.64 6.40
N LEU A 37 7.12 5.88 5.56
CA LEU A 37 5.68 6.07 5.31
C LEU A 37 4.83 5.72 6.53
N LEU A 38 5.19 4.64 7.21
CA LEU A 38 4.48 4.14 8.40
C LEU A 38 4.93 4.80 9.71
N LYS A 39 6.01 5.58 9.70
CA LYS A 39 6.63 6.17 10.90
C LYS A 39 6.94 5.09 11.96
N THR A 40 7.44 3.94 11.51
CA THR A 40 7.80 2.82 12.38
C THR A 40 9.06 2.13 11.87
N ASP A 41 9.97 1.80 12.78
CA ASP A 41 11.18 1.05 12.46
C ASP A 41 11.01 -0.46 12.60
N LYS A 42 9.82 -0.91 13.04
CA LYS A 42 9.55 -2.33 13.22
C LYS A 42 9.27 -2.99 11.87
N PRO A 43 9.97 -4.10 11.53
CA PRO A 43 9.66 -4.84 10.31
C PRO A 43 8.25 -5.43 10.41
N LEU A 44 7.44 -5.17 9.39
CA LEU A 44 6.07 -5.67 9.25
C LEU A 44 6.02 -6.75 8.18
N GLY A 45 5.24 -7.80 8.44
CA GLY A 45 4.86 -8.76 7.39
C GLY A 45 4.02 -8.07 6.30
N PRO A 46 4.01 -8.57 5.05
CA PRO A 46 3.35 -7.89 3.91
C PRO A 46 1.88 -7.55 4.15
N ALA A 47 1.11 -8.46 4.76
CA ALA A 47 -0.30 -8.22 5.09
C ALA A 47 -0.49 -7.10 6.14
N ALA A 48 0.34 -7.10 7.19
CA ALA A 48 0.29 -6.07 8.23
C ALA A 48 0.73 -4.70 7.71
N ALA A 49 1.76 -4.68 6.84
CA ALA A 49 2.21 -3.48 6.15
C ALA A 49 1.10 -2.90 5.27
N LEU A 50 0.39 -3.72 4.50
CA LEU A 50 -0.75 -3.28 3.68
C LEU A 50 -1.87 -2.67 4.50
N ILE A 51 -2.25 -3.29 5.62
CA ILE A 51 -3.30 -2.75 6.50
C ILE A 51 -2.89 -1.36 7.01
N ALA A 52 -1.66 -1.20 7.48
CA ALA A 52 -1.17 0.08 7.97
C ALA A 52 -1.12 1.14 6.84
N LEU A 53 -0.66 0.76 5.65
CA LEU A 53 -0.64 1.66 4.49
C LEU A 53 -2.04 2.09 4.07
N LEU A 54 -3.03 1.17 4.07
CA LEU A 54 -4.42 1.49 3.75
C LEU A 54 -5.04 2.48 4.74
N GLN A 55 -4.70 2.38 6.02
CA GLN A 55 -5.13 3.35 7.04
C GLN A 55 -4.55 4.75 6.75
N ARG A 56 -3.23 4.83 6.51
CA ARG A 56 -2.56 6.09 6.18
C ARG A 56 -3.06 6.71 4.89
N GLU A 57 -3.41 5.88 3.91
CA GLU A 57 -3.96 6.31 2.64
C GLU A 57 -5.39 6.84 2.80
N ALA A 58 -6.20 6.24 3.67
CA ALA A 58 -7.53 6.75 4.01
C ALA A 58 -7.43 8.15 4.64
N GLU A 59 -6.53 8.35 5.61
CA GLU A 59 -6.24 9.67 6.20
C GLU A 59 -5.87 10.71 5.13
N ALA A 60 -4.96 10.36 4.21
CA ALA A 60 -4.55 11.25 3.14
C ALA A 60 -5.71 11.58 2.18
N ASN A 61 -6.58 10.61 1.89
CA ASN A 61 -7.76 10.85 1.07
C ASN A 61 -8.81 11.73 1.78
N GLU A 62 -8.99 11.59 3.10
CA GLU A 62 -9.84 12.49 3.88
C GLU A 62 -9.32 13.92 3.83
N GLN A 63 -8.02 14.12 4.04
CA GLN A 63 -7.36 15.43 3.91
C GLN A 63 -7.54 16.02 2.50
N ARG A 64 -7.42 15.20 1.45
CA ARG A 64 -7.64 15.61 0.06
C ARG A 64 -9.08 16.08 -0.16
N LEU A 65 -10.06 15.36 0.38
CA LEU A 65 -11.48 15.70 0.22
C LEU A 65 -11.87 16.94 1.02
N ALA A 66 -11.27 17.13 2.19
CA ALA A 66 -11.46 18.31 3.03
C ALA A 66 -10.72 19.56 2.51
N GLY A 67 -9.80 19.41 1.55
CA GLY A 67 -8.91 20.50 1.13
C GLY A 67 -7.98 20.97 2.26
N ALA A 68 -7.58 20.05 3.14
CA ALA A 68 -6.77 20.35 4.32
C ALA A 68 -5.41 20.93 3.93
N ALA A 69 -4.88 21.88 4.72
CA ALA A 69 -3.58 22.50 4.47
C ALA A 69 -2.42 21.49 4.59
N GLU A 70 -2.61 20.46 5.38
CA GLU A 70 -1.66 19.37 5.63
C GLU A 70 -1.66 18.32 4.52
N TYR A 71 -2.61 18.38 3.57
CA TYR A 71 -2.69 17.42 2.48
C TYR A 71 -1.45 17.51 1.59
N SER A 72 -0.72 16.39 1.50
CA SER A 72 0.40 16.24 0.59
C SER A 72 0.07 15.24 -0.52
N ILE A 73 -0.06 15.74 -1.74
CA ILE A 73 -0.24 14.89 -2.93
C ILE A 73 0.95 13.95 -3.13
N ALA A 74 2.17 14.40 -2.81
CA ALA A 74 3.37 13.57 -2.91
C ALA A 74 3.28 12.37 -1.96
N LEU A 75 2.91 12.60 -0.69
CA LEU A 75 2.69 11.52 0.27
C LEU A 75 1.57 10.57 -0.18
N HIS A 76 0.48 11.10 -0.75
CA HIS A 76 -0.62 10.26 -1.22
C HIS A 76 -0.18 9.34 -2.37
N VAL A 77 0.61 9.88 -3.32
CA VAL A 77 1.22 9.08 -4.39
C VAL A 77 2.16 8.02 -3.81
N ASP A 78 3.03 8.37 -2.87
CA ASP A 78 3.97 7.42 -2.23
C ASP A 78 3.23 6.29 -1.51
N LEU A 79 2.13 6.59 -0.82
CA LEU A 79 1.27 5.60 -0.18
C LEU A 79 0.65 4.66 -1.22
N LEU A 80 0.16 5.17 -2.35
CA LEU A 80 -0.39 4.34 -3.42
C LEU A 80 0.67 3.46 -4.09
N ILE A 81 1.90 3.98 -4.28
CA ILE A 81 3.05 3.20 -4.77
C ILE A 81 3.30 2.02 -3.83
N ALA A 82 3.41 2.30 -2.52
CA ALA A 82 3.69 1.29 -1.51
C ALA A 82 2.57 0.25 -1.43
N ILE A 83 1.29 0.66 -1.48
CA ILE A 83 0.15 -0.27 -1.47
C ILE A 83 0.20 -1.22 -2.67
N MET A 84 0.47 -0.71 -3.87
CA MET A 84 0.55 -1.55 -5.08
C MET A 84 1.72 -2.54 -4.96
N ALA A 85 2.90 -2.07 -4.58
CA ALA A 85 4.09 -2.92 -4.46
C ALA A 85 3.97 -3.99 -3.37
N GLU A 86 3.44 -3.65 -2.19
CA GLU A 86 3.21 -4.62 -1.12
C GLU A 86 2.09 -5.60 -1.47
N ALA A 87 1.07 -5.18 -2.23
CA ALA A 87 0.02 -6.08 -2.73
C ALA A 87 0.58 -7.10 -3.71
N ASP A 88 1.48 -6.69 -4.61
CA ASP A 88 2.15 -7.60 -5.53
C ASP A 88 3.10 -8.56 -4.80
N THR A 89 3.81 -8.07 -3.77
CA THR A 89 4.64 -8.89 -2.89
C THR A 89 3.81 -9.96 -2.17
N LEU A 90 2.65 -9.58 -1.62
CA LEU A 90 1.75 -10.51 -0.94
C LEU A 90 1.19 -11.56 -1.91
N ARG A 91 0.76 -11.15 -3.12
CA ARG A 91 0.28 -12.07 -4.16
C ARG A 91 1.33 -13.09 -4.56
N ALA A 92 2.58 -12.66 -4.73
CA ALA A 92 3.70 -13.55 -5.05
C ALA A 92 3.93 -14.55 -3.90
N ALA A 93 3.96 -14.08 -2.66
CA ALA A 93 4.13 -14.95 -1.49
C ALA A 93 3.00 -15.99 -1.32
N THR A 94 1.76 -15.65 -1.67
CA THR A 94 0.64 -16.60 -1.64
C THR A 94 0.72 -17.65 -2.75
N ARG A 95 1.27 -17.31 -3.92
CA ARG A 95 1.45 -18.24 -5.04
C ARG A 95 2.55 -19.28 -4.78
N ASP A 96 3.64 -18.85 -4.13
CA ASP A 96 4.80 -19.70 -3.86
C ASP A 96 4.67 -20.61 -2.64
N ARG A 97 3.52 -20.60 -1.94
CA ARG A 97 3.29 -21.54 -0.84
C ARG A 97 3.06 -22.94 -1.43
N PRO A 98 4.00 -23.90 -1.27
CA PRO A 98 3.80 -25.25 -1.79
C PRO A 98 2.58 -25.85 -1.09
N ILE A 99 1.70 -26.46 -1.89
CA ILE A 99 0.62 -27.31 -1.39
C ILE A 99 1.27 -28.38 -0.50
N ALA A 100 1.15 -28.23 0.82
CA ALA A 100 1.46 -29.31 1.73
C ALA A 100 0.43 -30.41 1.46
N VAL A 101 0.80 -31.37 0.62
CA VAL A 101 0.09 -32.64 0.46
C VAL A 101 0.19 -33.33 1.81
N VAL A 102 -0.89 -33.23 2.59
CA VAL A 102 -1.11 -34.06 3.77
C VAL A 102 -1.14 -35.50 3.27
N SER A 103 -0.13 -36.27 3.66
CA SER A 103 -0.11 -37.74 3.55
C SER A 103 -0.81 -38.36 4.73
#